data_AF-A0A1H4EWH2-F1
#
_entry.id   AF-A0A1H4EWH2-F1
#
_cell.length_a   1.000
_cell.length_b   1.000
_cell.length_c   1.000
_cell.angle_alpha   90.00
_cell.angle_beta   90.00
_cell.angle_gamma   90.00
#
_symmetry.space_group_name_H-M   'P 1'
#
loop_
_entity.id
_entity.type
_entity.pdbx_description
1 polymer ?
#
loop_
_entity_poly.entity_id
_entity_poly.type
_entity_poly.pdbx_seq_one_letter_code
_entity_poly.pdbx_strand_id
1 'polypeptide(L)'
;MATFSEVIKVLLEKRVVPTVLGLVCGTLIYAFSSDNNWLLKRLGSLGYGLLWAGIIFLGATFIQWLIKYIKVWVATYKEFVEDKRYEEREMKERIEDLWSFTDQLSPEKIDFIRELIRNENHTIEKSVDFIPGYTMDYFHCSPILIMRQVERGEQIAMQYQLEESFYKLILYSLKTYKKINHFE
;
A
#
# COMPACT_ATOMS: atom_id res chain seq x y z
N MET A 1 8.43 -50.11 -6.18
CA MET A 1 9.49 -49.94 -5.16
C MET A 1 10.05 -48.51 -5.13
N ALA A 2 10.26 -47.84 -6.27
CA ALA A 2 10.79 -46.47 -6.32
C ALA A 2 9.92 -45.43 -5.58
N THR A 3 8.61 -45.51 -5.71
CA THR A 3 7.64 -44.59 -5.08
C THR A 3 7.63 -44.65 -3.55
N PHE A 4 7.87 -45.81 -2.95
CA PHE A 4 7.87 -45.97 -1.49
C PHE A 4 9.14 -45.40 -0.85
N SER A 5 10.28 -45.57 -1.51
CA SER A 5 11.57 -45.00 -1.08
C SER A 5 11.53 -43.47 -1.11
N GLU A 6 10.93 -42.87 -2.13
CA GLU A 6 10.77 -41.41 -2.22
C GLU A 6 9.84 -40.86 -1.13
N VAL A 7 8.73 -41.55 -0.85
CA VAL A 7 7.82 -41.16 0.25
C VAL A 7 8.53 -41.24 1.60
N ILE A 8 9.31 -42.29 1.84
CA ILE A 8 10.14 -42.43 3.04
C ILE A 8 11.16 -41.31 3.13
N LYS A 9 11.84 -40.96 2.03
CA LYS A 9 12.82 -39.87 2.00
C LYS A 9 12.19 -38.51 2.32
N VAL A 10 11.02 -38.22 1.76
CA VAL A 10 10.29 -36.97 2.06
C VAL A 10 9.86 -36.90 3.52
N LEU A 11 9.45 -38.03 4.11
CA LEU A 11 9.14 -38.12 5.54
C LEU A 11 10.38 -37.93 6.42
N LEU A 12 11.52 -38.52 6.02
CA LEU A 12 12.81 -38.47 6.74
C LEU A 12 13.61 -37.19 6.55
N GLU A 13 13.30 -36.33 5.57
CA GLU A 13 14.03 -35.06 5.41
C GLU A 13 13.20 -33.87 5.89
N LYS A 14 11.91 -33.83 5.58
CA LYS A 14 11.07 -32.64 5.83
C LYS A 14 10.12 -32.81 7.00
N ARG A 15 9.89 -34.03 7.48
CA ARG A 15 8.85 -34.33 8.47
C ARG A 15 9.33 -35.25 9.60
N VAL A 16 10.64 -35.37 9.82
CA VAL A 16 11.21 -36.18 10.93
C VAL A 16 10.68 -35.72 12.26
N VAL A 17 10.75 -34.41 12.52
CA VAL A 17 10.33 -33.84 13.81
C VAL A 17 8.85 -34.12 14.08
N PRO A 18 7.90 -33.80 13.16
CA PRO A 18 6.50 -34.21 13.32
C PRO A 18 6.30 -35.72 13.48
N THR A 19 7.04 -36.55 12.74
CA THR A 19 6.90 -38.01 12.77
C THR A 19 7.34 -38.60 14.11
N VAL A 20 8.51 -38.21 14.59
CA VAL A 20 9.05 -38.65 15.88
C VAL A 20 8.16 -38.17 17.02
N LEU A 21 7.71 -36.91 16.96
CA LEU A 21 6.85 -36.31 17.98
C LEU A 21 5.47 -36.98 18.00
N GLY A 22 4.91 -37.29 16.83
CA GLY A 22 3.69 -38.09 16.70
C GLY A 22 3.84 -39.49 17.31
N LEU A 23 4.90 -40.23 16.97
CA LEU A 23 5.13 -41.57 17.49
C LEU A 23 5.31 -41.58 19.01
N VAL A 24 6.18 -40.72 19.56
CA VAL A 24 6.43 -40.61 21.00
C VAL A 24 5.15 -40.27 21.75
N CYS A 25 4.43 -39.25 21.30
CA CYS A 25 3.19 -38.84 21.97
C CYS A 25 2.07 -39.88 21.80
N GLY A 26 1.97 -40.55 20.64
CA GLY A 26 1.02 -41.64 20.43
C GLY A 26 1.26 -42.81 21.37
N THR A 27 2.53 -43.19 21.58
CA THR A 27 2.91 -44.23 22.55
C THR A 27 2.60 -43.80 23.99
N LEU A 28 2.88 -42.55 24.36
CA LEU A 28 2.54 -42.02 25.69
C LEU A 28 1.02 -42.01 25.92
N ILE A 29 0.23 -41.52 24.96
CA ILE A 29 -1.23 -41.50 25.06
C ILE A 29 -1.79 -42.91 25.19
N TYR A 30 -1.23 -43.88 24.47
CA TYR A 30 -1.58 -45.28 24.66
C TYR A 30 -1.24 -45.77 26.08
N ALA A 31 -0.03 -45.52 26.57
CA ALA A 31 0.41 -45.97 27.89
C ALA A 31 -0.42 -45.37 29.05
N PHE A 32 -0.94 -44.15 28.88
CA PHE A 32 -1.81 -43.49 29.86
C PHE A 32 -3.32 -43.72 29.62
N SER A 33 -3.69 -44.45 28.57
CA SER A 33 -5.10 -44.73 28.27
C SER A 33 -5.63 -45.87 29.14
N SER A 34 -6.79 -45.64 29.76
CA SER A 34 -7.50 -46.68 30.51
C SER A 34 -7.93 -47.83 29.58
N ASP A 35 -7.82 -49.06 30.07
CA ASP A 35 -8.31 -50.27 29.40
C ASP A 35 -9.81 -50.23 29.08
N ASN A 36 -10.58 -49.34 29.72
CA ASN A 36 -11.99 -49.12 29.41
C ASN A 36 -12.26 -48.14 28.25
N ASN A 37 -11.22 -47.63 27.58
CA ASN A 37 -11.40 -46.74 26.45
C ASN A 37 -12.05 -47.48 25.26
N TRP A 38 -13.22 -47.00 24.82
CA TRP A 38 -13.99 -47.63 23.74
C TRP A 38 -13.22 -47.67 22.41
N LEU A 39 -12.40 -46.65 22.13
CA LEU A 39 -11.61 -46.54 20.91
C LEU A 39 -10.49 -47.58 20.93
N LEU A 40 -9.86 -47.78 22.09
CA LEU A 40 -8.81 -48.77 22.26
C LEU A 40 -9.36 -50.19 22.06
N LYS A 41 -10.53 -50.51 22.63
CA LYS A 41 -11.19 -51.82 22.45
C LYS A 41 -11.58 -52.09 20.99
N ARG A 42 -11.92 -51.06 20.22
CA ARG A 42 -12.40 -51.19 18.83
C ARG A 42 -11.28 -51.20 17.79
N LEU A 43 -10.21 -50.45 18.00
CA LEU A 43 -9.06 -50.33 17.08
C LEU A 43 -7.91 -51.29 17.43
N GLY A 44 -7.92 -51.86 18.63
CA GLY A 44 -6.78 -52.58 19.19
C GLY A 44 -5.64 -51.65 19.61
N SER A 45 -4.67 -52.19 20.35
CA SER A 45 -3.52 -51.45 20.88
C SER A 45 -2.71 -50.75 19.79
N LEU A 46 -2.45 -51.46 18.69
CA LEU A 46 -1.65 -50.96 17.58
C LEU A 46 -2.38 -49.85 16.79
N GLY A 47 -3.67 -50.04 16.51
CA GLY A 47 -4.48 -49.06 15.78
C GLY A 47 -4.73 -47.77 16.57
N TYR A 48 -4.92 -47.88 17.89
CA TYR A 48 -5.12 -46.74 18.78
C TYR A 48 -3.87 -45.84 18.87
N GLY A 49 -2.69 -46.44 19.04
CA GLY A 49 -1.42 -45.69 19.08
C GLY A 49 -1.12 -44.97 17.75
N LEU A 50 -1.36 -45.65 16.62
CA LEU A 50 -1.17 -45.05 15.28
C LEU A 50 -2.14 -43.89 15.01
N LEU A 51 -3.39 -43.98 15.47
CA LEU A 51 -4.37 -42.91 15.30
C LEU A 51 -3.92 -41.62 16.00
N TRP A 52 -3.50 -41.71 17.27
CA TRP A 52 -3.00 -40.56 18.00
C TRP A 52 -1.68 -40.03 17.44
N ALA A 53 -0.78 -40.92 17.02
CA ALA A 53 0.44 -40.52 16.34
C ALA A 53 0.14 -39.73 15.06
N GLY A 54 -0.85 -40.17 14.27
CA GLY A 54 -1.30 -39.46 13.08
C GLY A 54 -1.90 -38.09 13.37
N ILE A 55 -2.76 -37.97 14.40
CA ILE A 55 -3.36 -36.68 14.80
C ILE A 55 -2.27 -35.68 15.19
N ILE A 56 -1.30 -36.11 16.00
CA ILE A 56 -0.23 -35.25 16.48
C ILE A 56 0.73 -34.87 15.34
N PHE A 57 1.03 -35.82 14.45
CA PHE A 57 1.81 -35.55 13.25
C PHE A 57 1.16 -34.48 12.37
N LEU A 58 -0.16 -34.59 12.12
CA LEU A 58 -0.92 -33.62 11.34
C LEU A 58 -0.93 -32.25 12.04
N GLY A 59 -1.19 -32.22 13.35
CA GLY A 59 -1.15 -30.99 14.16
C GLY A 59 0.21 -30.31 14.11
N ALA A 60 1.30 -31.05 14.34
CA ALA A 60 2.66 -30.51 14.30
C ALA A 60 3.04 -29.98 12.90
N THR A 61 2.69 -30.72 11.85
CA THR A 61 2.89 -30.27 10.46
C THR A 61 2.12 -28.97 10.21
N PHE A 62 0.86 -28.92 10.63
CA PHE A 62 0.00 -27.76 10.44
C PHE A 62 0.55 -26.52 11.16
N ILE A 63 1.01 -26.67 12.40
CA ILE A 63 1.65 -25.58 13.16
C ILE A 63 2.91 -25.08 12.45
N GLN A 64 3.77 -25.97 11.96
CA GLN A 64 4.97 -25.58 11.21
C GLN A 64 4.63 -24.80 9.94
N TRP A 65 3.60 -25.24 9.22
CA TRP A 65 3.10 -24.53 8.06
C TRP A 65 2.53 -23.15 8.44
N LEU A 66 1.74 -23.07 9.50
CA LEU A 66 1.15 -21.83 10.00
C LEU A 66 2.21 -20.80 10.40
N ILE A 67 3.27 -21.22 11.12
CA ILE A 67 4.37 -20.34 11.50
C ILE A 67 5.06 -19.76 10.27
N LYS A 68 5.34 -20.59 9.25
CA LYS A 68 5.95 -20.10 8.00
C LYS A 68 5.05 -19.11 7.29
N TYR A 69 3.75 -19.41 7.21
CA TYR A 69 2.76 -18.54 6.59
C TYR A 69 2.66 -17.19 7.30
N ILE A 70 2.54 -17.19 8.64
CA ILE A 70 2.47 -15.97 9.45
C ILE A 70 3.75 -15.14 9.29
N LYS A 71 4.93 -15.75 9.28
CA LYS A 71 6.20 -15.01 9.10
C LYS A 71 6.25 -14.24 7.77
N VAL A 72 5.84 -14.88 6.68
CA VAL A 72 5.78 -14.23 5.35
C VAL A 72 4.74 -13.11 5.38
N TRP A 73 3.55 -13.39 5.91
CA TRP A 73 2.48 -12.42 5.99
C TRP A 73 2.85 -11.18 6.82
N VAL A 74 3.52 -11.36 7.96
CA VAL A 74 4.01 -10.25 8.80
C VAL A 74 5.06 -9.42 8.08
N ALA A 75 5.97 -10.04 7.32
CA ALA A 75 6.99 -9.32 6.55
C ALA A 75 6.33 -8.42 5.49
N THR A 76 5.43 -8.99 4.68
CA THR A 76 4.69 -8.22 3.66
C THR A 76 3.83 -7.12 4.27
N TYR A 77 3.18 -7.39 5.40
CA TYR A 77 2.40 -6.37 6.10
C TYR A 77 3.27 -5.22 6.62
N LYS A 78 4.46 -5.53 7.13
CA LYS A 78 5.41 -4.52 7.60
C LYS A 78 5.89 -3.63 6.46
N GLU A 79 6.25 -4.22 5.32
CA GLU A 79 6.61 -3.47 4.10
C GLU A 79 5.47 -2.54 3.66
N PHE A 80 4.24 -3.06 3.60
CA PHE A 80 3.07 -2.24 3.26
C PHE A 80 2.85 -1.05 4.20
N VAL A 81 3.09 -1.23 5.51
CA VAL A 81 2.96 -0.14 6.49
C VAL A 81 4.10 0.87 6.34
N GLU A 82 5.32 0.42 6.05
CA GLU A 82 6.46 1.31 5.81
C GLU A 82 6.28 2.14 4.53
N ASP A 83 5.83 1.53 3.43
CA ASP A 83 5.53 2.22 2.18
C ASP A 83 4.48 3.31 2.37
N LYS A 84 3.37 2.98 3.06
CA LYS A 84 2.35 3.99 3.39
C LYS A 84 2.89 5.14 4.22
N ARG A 85 3.75 4.85 5.21
CA ARG A 85 4.38 5.88 6.03
C ARG A 85 5.34 6.76 5.21
N TYR A 86 6.01 6.17 4.23
CA TYR A 86 6.87 6.90 3.31
C TYR A 86 6.05 7.84 2.42
N GLU A 87 4.97 7.33 1.79
CA GLU A 87 4.04 8.13 0.99
C GLU A 87 3.43 9.29 1.80
N GLU A 88 3.05 9.04 3.06
CA GLU A 88 2.54 10.09 3.95
C GLU A 88 3.57 11.17 4.26
N ARG A 89 4.85 10.80 4.44
CA ARG A 89 5.94 11.77 4.66
C ARG A 89 6.21 12.57 3.41
N GLU A 90 6.33 11.90 2.26
CA GLU A 90 6.57 12.56 0.98
C GLU A 90 5.44 13.53 0.64
N MET A 91 4.18 13.15 0.89
CA MET A 91 3.05 14.05 0.71
C MET A 91 3.10 15.24 1.66
N LYS A 92 3.50 15.05 2.93
CA LYS A 92 3.68 16.17 3.87
C LYS A 92 4.78 17.12 3.41
N GLU A 93 5.92 16.60 2.96
CA GLU A 93 7.02 17.40 2.43
C GLU A 93 6.58 18.21 1.20
N ARG A 94 5.87 17.59 0.25
CA ARG A 94 5.30 18.29 -0.92
C ARG A 94 4.34 19.41 -0.53
N ILE A 95 3.56 19.23 0.54
CA ILE A 95 2.64 20.25 1.05
C ILE A 95 3.39 21.38 1.76
N GLU A 96 4.43 21.05 2.51
CA GLU A 96 5.30 22.05 3.14
C GLU A 96 6.03 22.89 2.09
N ASP A 97 6.52 22.26 1.03
CA ASP A 97 7.13 22.92 -0.12
C ASP A 97 6.11 23.82 -0.85
N LEU A 98 4.88 23.33 -1.02
CA LEU A 98 3.78 24.13 -1.56
C LEU A 98 3.55 25.39 -0.72
N TRP A 99 3.41 25.24 0.61
CA TRP A 99 3.15 26.37 1.49
C TRP A 99 4.33 27.35 1.53
N SER A 100 5.56 26.84 1.59
CA SER A 100 6.77 27.66 1.54
C SER A 100 6.88 28.44 0.22
N PHE A 101 6.44 27.84 -0.88
CA PHE A 101 6.39 28.50 -2.18
C PHE A 101 5.30 29.56 -2.23
N THR A 102 4.08 29.26 -1.76
CA THR A 102 2.97 30.21 -1.77
C THR A 102 3.22 31.39 -0.84
N ASP A 103 3.90 31.20 0.28
CA ASP A 103 4.35 32.26 1.19
C ASP A 103 5.25 33.30 0.50
N GLN A 104 6.02 32.90 -0.52
CA GLN A 104 6.93 33.78 -1.26
C GLN A 104 6.21 34.55 -2.38
N LEU A 105 4.96 34.23 -2.69
CA LEU A 105 4.20 34.91 -3.73
C LEU A 105 3.68 36.26 -3.23
N SER A 106 3.57 37.22 -4.15
CA SER A 106 2.92 38.49 -3.85
C SER A 106 1.42 38.29 -3.56
N PRO A 107 0.79 39.16 -2.74
CA PRO A 107 -0.65 39.08 -2.46
C PRO A 107 -1.50 39.02 -3.72
N GLU A 108 -1.14 39.80 -4.75
CA GLU A 108 -1.82 39.81 -6.05
C GLU A 108 -1.79 38.45 -6.75
N LYS A 109 -0.66 37.73 -6.69
CA LYS A 109 -0.54 36.39 -7.28
C LYS A 109 -1.36 35.37 -6.50
N ILE A 110 -1.39 35.48 -5.18
CA ILE A 110 -2.21 34.61 -4.32
C ILE A 110 -3.70 34.82 -4.60
N ASP A 111 -4.15 36.06 -4.73
CA ASP A 111 -5.54 36.36 -5.07
C ASP A 111 -5.91 35.83 -6.46
N PHE A 112 -5.00 35.91 -7.42
CA PHE A 112 -5.20 35.31 -8.73
C PHE A 112 -5.28 33.78 -8.70
N ILE A 113 -4.43 33.13 -7.90
CA ILE A 113 -4.52 31.68 -7.66
C ILE A 113 -5.88 31.33 -7.03
N ARG A 114 -6.34 32.10 -6.04
CA ARG A 114 -7.67 31.90 -5.42
C ARG A 114 -8.81 32.06 -6.42
N GLU A 115 -8.70 33.00 -7.35
CA GLU A 115 -9.66 33.17 -8.43
C GLU A 115 -9.72 31.93 -9.33
N LEU A 116 -8.57 31.40 -9.73
CA LEU A 116 -8.47 30.16 -10.52
C LEU A 116 -9.03 28.96 -9.77
N ILE A 117 -8.73 28.81 -8.47
CA ILE A 117 -9.29 27.74 -7.63
C ILE A 117 -10.82 27.83 -7.55
N ARG A 118 -11.37 29.03 -7.34
CA ARG A 118 -12.82 29.26 -7.24
C ARG A 118 -13.54 28.96 -8.55
N ASN A 119 -12.87 29.15 -9.68
CA ASN A 119 -13.37 28.83 -11.01
C ASN A 119 -13.04 27.39 -11.45
N GLU A 120 -12.74 26.49 -10.50
CA GLU A 120 -12.40 25.09 -10.77
C GLU A 120 -11.25 24.88 -11.77
N ASN A 121 -10.33 25.85 -11.84
CA ASN A 121 -9.23 25.94 -12.79
C ASN A 121 -9.67 25.99 -14.27
N HIS A 122 -10.85 26.53 -14.55
CA HIS A 122 -11.21 26.97 -15.90
C HIS A 122 -10.37 28.18 -16.30
N THR A 123 -10.06 28.29 -17.60
CA THR A 123 -9.20 29.33 -18.14
C THR A 123 -9.80 30.72 -17.90
N ILE A 124 -8.97 31.64 -17.41
CA ILE A 124 -9.34 33.06 -17.25
C ILE A 124 -8.71 33.85 -18.40
N GLU A 125 -9.54 34.59 -19.14
CA GLU A 125 -9.09 35.46 -20.23
C GLU A 125 -8.81 36.88 -19.69
N LYS A 126 -7.61 37.42 -19.96
CA LYS A 126 -7.29 38.83 -19.77
C LYS A 126 -6.79 39.43 -21.08
N SER A 127 -7.33 40.59 -21.45
CA SER A 127 -6.83 41.39 -22.57
C SER A 127 -5.42 41.88 -22.25
N VAL A 128 -4.52 41.80 -23.22
CA VAL A 128 -3.15 42.30 -23.09
C VAL A 128 -2.88 43.30 -24.19
N ASP A 129 -2.31 44.44 -23.80
CA ASP A 129 -1.91 45.50 -24.73
C ASP A 129 -0.59 45.16 -25.45
N PHE A 130 0.13 44.12 -25.00
CA PHE A 130 1.43 43.72 -25.52
C PHE A 130 1.48 42.22 -25.82
N ILE A 131 1.98 41.88 -27.01
CA ILE A 131 2.13 40.52 -27.52
C ILE A 131 3.59 40.08 -27.32
N PRO A 132 3.91 39.21 -26.35
CA PRO A 132 5.20 38.54 -26.35
C PRO A 132 5.19 37.50 -27.48
N GLY A 133 5.98 37.73 -28.53
CA GLY A 133 6.37 36.80 -29.61
C GLY A 133 5.47 35.58 -29.92
N TYR A 134 4.84 35.60 -31.10
CA TYR A 134 4.08 34.54 -31.79
C TYR A 134 4.25 33.10 -31.31
N THR A 135 3.43 32.68 -30.34
CA THR A 135 3.18 31.25 -30.14
C THR A 135 1.72 31.00 -29.72
N MET A 136 0.98 30.19 -30.49
CA MET A 136 -0.44 29.85 -30.26
C MET A 136 -0.65 28.68 -29.29
N ASP A 137 0.46 28.04 -28.87
CA ASP A 137 0.46 26.89 -27.96
C ASP A 137 0.44 27.32 -26.49
N TYR A 138 0.28 26.34 -25.59
CA TYR A 138 0.40 26.56 -24.16
C TYR A 138 1.86 26.68 -23.77
N PHE A 139 2.24 27.75 -23.06
CA PHE A 139 3.60 27.95 -22.55
C PHE A 139 3.59 28.11 -21.04
N HIS A 140 4.59 27.51 -20.41
CA HIS A 140 4.86 27.70 -18.99
C HIS A 140 5.49 29.08 -18.80
N CYS A 141 4.71 30.02 -18.30
CA CYS A 141 5.24 31.33 -17.93
C CYS A 141 5.75 31.36 -16.49
N SER A 142 5.43 30.32 -15.72
CA SER A 142 5.88 30.07 -14.36
C SER A 142 5.76 28.56 -14.10
N PRO A 143 6.48 27.99 -13.12
CA PRO A 143 6.29 26.59 -12.71
C PRO A 143 4.85 26.23 -12.37
N ILE A 144 4.00 27.24 -12.08
CA ILE A 144 2.63 27.07 -11.58
C ILE A 144 1.53 27.54 -12.54
N LEU A 145 1.88 28.30 -13.58
CA LEU A 145 0.91 28.92 -14.48
C LEU A 145 1.23 28.56 -15.92
N ILE A 146 0.21 28.05 -16.60
CA ILE A 146 0.19 27.82 -18.02
C ILE A 146 -0.57 28.98 -18.65
N MET A 147 0.04 29.58 -19.68
CA MET A 147 -0.61 30.62 -20.48
C MET A 147 -0.82 30.14 -21.91
N ARG A 148 -1.86 30.66 -22.55
CA ARG A 148 -2.10 30.51 -23.98
C ARG A 148 -2.62 31.80 -24.59
N GLN A 149 -2.07 32.17 -25.73
CA GLN A 149 -2.58 33.27 -26.53
C GLN A 149 -3.80 32.83 -27.35
N VAL A 150 -4.86 33.63 -27.36
CA VAL A 150 -6.08 33.38 -28.13
C VAL A 150 -6.48 34.64 -28.88
N GLU A 151 -6.76 34.50 -30.18
CA GLU A 151 -7.30 35.58 -31.00
C GLU A 151 -8.84 35.66 -30.85
N ARG A 152 -9.33 36.87 -30.58
CA ARG A 152 -10.74 37.23 -30.50
C ARG A 152 -11.00 38.39 -31.47
N GLY A 153 -11.12 38.07 -32.75
CA GLY A 153 -11.27 39.08 -33.80
C GLY A 153 -9.99 39.91 -33.96
N GLU A 154 -10.06 41.23 -33.79
CA GLU A 154 -8.90 42.13 -33.85
C GLU A 154 -8.11 42.20 -32.52
N GLN A 155 -8.61 41.56 -31.45
CA GLN A 155 -7.99 41.59 -30.13
C GLN A 155 -7.31 40.26 -29.80
N ILE A 156 -6.20 40.35 -29.07
CA ILE A 156 -5.51 39.20 -28.50
C ILE A 156 -5.80 39.14 -27.01
N ALA A 157 -6.27 37.98 -26.56
CA ALA A 157 -6.47 37.67 -25.16
C ALA A 157 -5.46 36.61 -24.70
N MET A 158 -5.08 36.68 -23.43
CA MET A 158 -4.27 35.65 -22.78
C MET A 158 -5.17 34.83 -21.87
N GLN A 159 -5.20 33.52 -22.09
CA GLN A 159 -5.82 32.53 -21.23
C GLN A 159 -4.80 32.06 -20.20
N TYR A 160 -5.21 32.05 -18.94
CA TYR A 160 -4.40 31.60 -17.82
C TYR A 160 -5.05 30.40 -17.15
N GLN A 161 -4.23 29.42 -16.79
CA GLN A 161 -4.64 28.23 -16.04
C GLN A 161 -3.52 27.82 -15.08
N LEU A 162 -3.86 27.26 -13.92
CA LEU A 162 -2.87 26.61 -13.08
C LEU A 162 -2.41 25.31 -13.74
N GLU A 163 -1.12 25.03 -13.62
CA GLU A 163 -0.57 23.74 -13.97
C GLU A 163 -1.28 22.63 -13.17
N GLU A 164 -1.56 21.50 -13.82
CA GLU A 164 -2.47 20.48 -13.30
C GLU A 164 -1.96 19.83 -12.00
N SER A 165 -0.65 19.54 -11.92
CA SER A 165 -0.05 18.97 -10.73
C SER A 165 -0.10 19.95 -9.55
N PHE A 166 0.17 21.23 -9.80
CA PHE A 166 0.07 22.30 -8.82
C PHE A 166 -1.38 22.50 -8.32
N TYR A 167 -2.34 22.53 -9.25
CA TYR A 167 -3.75 22.64 -8.92
C TYR A 167 -4.23 21.49 -8.04
N LYS A 168 -3.87 20.24 -8.39
CA LYS A 168 -4.20 19.05 -7.58
C LYS A 168 -3.60 19.12 -6.18
N LEU A 169 -2.36 19.57 -6.05
CA LEU A 169 -1.67 19.69 -4.77
C LEU A 169 -2.33 20.76 -3.87
N ILE A 170 -2.70 21.90 -4.44
CA ILE A 170 -3.49 22.93 -3.75
C ILE A 170 -4.85 22.40 -3.31
N LEU A 171 -5.59 21.71 -4.17
CA LEU A 171 -6.88 21.14 -3.82
C LEU A 171 -6.76 20.13 -2.68
N TYR A 172 -5.71 19.29 -2.71
CA TYR A 172 -5.41 18.37 -1.62
C TYR A 172 -5.15 19.14 -0.32
N SER A 173 -4.34 20.21 -0.36
CA SER A 173 -4.07 21.08 0.78
C SER A 173 -5.34 21.69 1.36
N LEU A 174 -6.19 22.30 0.52
CA LEU A 174 -7.45 22.89 0.93
C LEU A 174 -8.43 21.86 1.50
N LYS A 175 -8.48 20.66 0.93
CA LYS A 175 -9.35 19.58 1.42
C LYS A 175 -8.91 19.10 2.79
N THR A 176 -7.60 18.90 2.98
CA THR A 176 -7.00 18.23 4.15
C THR A 176 -6.70 19.21 5.28
N TYR A 177 -6.11 20.37 4.97
CA TYR A 177 -5.59 21.33 5.94
C TYR A 177 -6.32 22.68 5.94
N LYS A 178 -7.24 22.91 4.98
CA LYS A 178 -8.06 24.15 4.88
C LYS A 178 -7.27 25.44 4.61
N LYS A 179 -6.05 25.32 4.09
CA LYS A 179 -5.16 26.45 3.78
C LYS A 179 -4.36 26.22 2.50
N ILE A 180 -3.91 27.29 1.85
CA ILE A 180 -3.01 27.25 0.69
C ILE A 180 -1.58 27.72 1.02
N ASN A 181 -1.35 28.26 2.20
CA ASN A 181 -0.04 28.75 2.66
C ASN A 181 0.08 28.62 4.20
N HIS A 182 1.16 29.11 4.81
CA HIS A 182 1.33 29.00 6.26
C HIS A 182 0.55 30.03 7.08
N PHE A 183 0.16 31.15 6.45
CA PHE A 183 -0.39 32.32 7.13
C PHE A 183 -1.93 32.37 7.16
N GLU A 184 -2.59 31.42 6.50
CA GLU A 184 -4.03 31.15 6.59
C GLU A 184 -4.37 30.18 7.73
#